data_AF-A0A925FEE3-F1
#
_entry.id   AF-A0A925FEE3-F1
#
_cell.length_a   1.000
_cell.length_b   1.000
_cell.length_c   1.000
_cell.angle_alpha   90.00
_cell.angle_beta   90.00
_cell.angle_gamma   90.00
#
_symmetry.space_group_name_H-M   'P 1'
#
loop_
_entity.id
_entity.type
_entity.pdbx_description
1 polymer ?
#
loop_
_entity_poly.entity_id
_entity_poly.type
_entity_poly.pdbx_seq_one_letter_code
_entity_poly.pdbx_strand_id
1 'polypeptide(L)'
;MVTLTFLAHWLHVAAALVWMGVQVSVALLIFPALATRPGSDARPLLGALAARIPRLMQVSGLLVIILGLVRGTVLGPIRTWSALGSRYALLMGLSLVLMFALIGYGQRTGPTLMAAIWDGEAVRPGAHAAMRRHAVVVLATLALITGCMVAMRFGV
;
A
#
# COMPACT_ATOMS: atom_id res chain seq x y z
N MET A 1 12.15 -25.93 -11.10
CA MET A 1 12.46 -24.61 -10.51
C MET A 1 11.73 -23.46 -11.22
N VAL A 2 11.68 -23.43 -12.55
CA VAL A 2 10.99 -22.38 -13.35
C VAL A 2 9.51 -22.18 -12.93
N THR A 3 8.76 -23.26 -12.73
CA THR A 3 7.35 -23.20 -12.31
C THR A 3 7.13 -22.53 -10.96
N LEU A 4 8.03 -22.76 -9.99
CA LEU A 4 7.93 -22.18 -8.65
C LEU A 4 8.22 -20.68 -8.66
N THR A 5 9.25 -20.25 -9.41
CA THR A 5 9.56 -18.83 -9.59
C THR A 5 8.42 -18.09 -10.28
N PHE A 6 7.83 -18.69 -11.31
CA PHE A 6 6.67 -18.16 -12.01
C PHE A 6 5.47 -18.00 -11.07
N LEU A 7 5.13 -19.05 -10.31
CA LEU A 7 4.01 -19.03 -9.37
C LEU A 7 4.22 -17.97 -8.27
N ALA A 8 5.39 -17.95 -7.63
CA ALA A 8 5.71 -16.96 -6.60
C ALA A 8 5.63 -15.52 -7.13
N HIS A 9 6.07 -15.30 -8.38
CA HIS A 9 5.96 -14.01 -9.03
C HIS A 9 4.50 -13.57 -9.19
N TRP A 10 3.65 -14.40 -9.79
CA TRP A 10 2.26 -14.03 -10.05
C TRP A 10 1.45 -13.88 -8.77
N LEU A 11 1.69 -14.72 -7.76
CA LEU A 11 1.08 -14.55 -6.44
C LEU A 11 1.51 -13.23 -5.79
N HIS A 12 2.79 -12.86 -5.90
CA HIS A 12 3.29 -11.59 -5.38
C HIS A 12 2.64 -10.39 -6.09
N VAL A 13 2.56 -10.43 -7.42
CA VAL A 13 1.91 -9.38 -8.22
C VAL A 13 0.43 -9.30 -7.90
N ALA A 14 -0.28 -10.43 -7.81
CA ALA A 14 -1.70 -10.44 -7.44
C ALA A 14 -1.93 -9.86 -6.04
N ALA A 15 -1.12 -10.24 -5.05
CA ALA A 15 -1.16 -9.68 -3.71
C ALA A 15 -0.87 -8.16 -3.72
N ALA A 16 0.10 -7.73 -4.52
CA ALA A 16 0.45 -6.31 -4.68
C ALA A 16 -0.68 -5.52 -5.33
N LEU A 17 -1.35 -6.06 -6.35
CA LEU A 17 -2.49 -5.43 -7.00
C LEU A 17 -3.65 -5.23 -6.02
N VAL A 18 -3.97 -6.23 -5.20
CA VAL A 18 -4.98 -6.10 -4.16
C VAL A 18 -4.53 -5.05 -3.13
N TRP A 19 -3.27 -5.13 -2.67
CA TRP A 19 -2.76 -4.26 -1.63
C TRP A 19 -2.73 -2.79 -2.06
N MET A 20 -2.13 -2.52 -3.21
CA MET A 20 -2.06 -1.18 -3.80
C MET A 20 -3.43 -0.70 -4.24
N GLY A 21 -4.26 -1.57 -4.82
CA GLY A 21 -5.57 -1.21 -5.35
C GLY A 21 -6.50 -0.66 -4.28
N VAL A 22 -6.51 -1.24 -3.09
CA VAL A 22 -7.27 -0.69 -1.96
C VAL A 22 -6.69 0.65 -1.50
N GLN A 23 -5.37 0.80 -1.40
CA GLN A 23 -4.74 2.07 -1.02
C GLN A 23 -5.12 3.21 -1.99
N VAL A 24 -5.06 2.94 -3.30
CA VAL A 24 -5.48 3.87 -4.35
C VAL A 24 -6.98 4.16 -4.26
N SER A 25 -7.80 3.13 -4.09
CA SER A 25 -9.26 3.28 -3.99
C SER A 25 -9.65 4.10 -2.77
N VAL A 26 -8.99 3.90 -1.63
CA VAL A 26 -9.22 4.69 -0.41
C VAL A 26 -8.88 6.16 -0.65
N ALA A 27 -7.68 6.41 -1.19
CA ALA A 27 -7.16 7.75 -1.41
C ALA A 27 -7.94 8.55 -2.45
N LEU A 28 -8.34 7.93 -3.56
CA LEU A 28 -8.90 8.62 -4.73
C LEU A 28 -10.42 8.49 -4.87
N LEU A 29 -11.03 7.44 -4.33
CA LEU A 29 -12.45 7.14 -4.55
C LEU A 29 -13.24 7.23 -3.26
N ILE A 30 -12.88 6.44 -2.25
CA ILE A 30 -13.67 6.28 -1.03
C ILE A 30 -13.70 7.59 -0.24
N PHE A 31 -12.55 8.17 0.10
CA PHE A 31 -12.53 9.41 0.86
C PHE A 31 -13.23 10.55 0.12
N PRO A 32 -12.93 10.85 -1.15
CA PRO A 32 -13.64 11.89 -1.90
C PRO A 32 -15.16 11.66 -1.96
N ALA A 33 -15.61 10.43 -2.23
CA ALA A 33 -17.04 10.12 -2.27
C ALA A 33 -17.71 10.32 -0.90
N LEU A 34 -17.07 9.88 0.18
CA LEU A 34 -17.60 10.07 1.53
C LEU A 34 -17.70 11.56 1.89
N ALA A 35 -16.70 12.37 1.54
CA ALA A 35 -16.70 13.81 1.81
C ALA A 35 -17.77 14.60 1.02
N THR A 36 -18.51 13.98 0.10
CA THR A 36 -19.65 14.62 -0.59
C THR A 36 -20.97 14.35 0.11
N ARG A 37 -20.97 13.59 1.21
CA ARG A 37 -22.18 13.15 1.93
C ARG A 37 -22.26 13.75 3.33
N PRO A 38 -23.48 13.89 3.88
CA PRO A 38 -23.67 14.20 5.29
C PRO A 38 -22.98 13.19 6.21
N GLY A 39 -22.54 13.65 7.37
CA GLY A 39 -21.85 12.81 8.36
C GLY A 39 -22.67 11.59 8.81
N SER A 40 -23.98 11.77 8.98
CA SER A 40 -24.95 10.71 9.33
C SER A 40 -24.98 9.57 8.33
N ASP A 41 -24.88 9.87 7.03
CA ASP A 41 -24.87 8.86 5.96
C ASP A 41 -23.48 8.24 5.73
N ALA A 42 -22.43 9.03 5.90
CA ALA A 42 -21.07 8.62 5.57
C ALA A 42 -20.44 7.72 6.65
N ARG A 43 -20.69 7.99 7.93
CA ARG A 43 -20.09 7.26 9.06
C ARG A 43 -20.48 5.77 9.11
N PRO A 44 -21.76 5.37 8.90
CA PRO A 44 -22.14 3.96 8.87
C PRO A 44 -21.44 3.20 7.73
N LEU A 45 -21.41 3.79 6.53
CA LEU A 45 -20.71 3.21 5.39
C LEU A 45 -19.22 3.05 5.68
N LEU A 46 -18.60 4.07 6.28
CA LEU A 46 -17.21 4.03 6.66
C LEU A 46 -16.93 2.94 7.70
N GLY A 47 -17.78 2.79 8.71
CA GLY A 47 -17.70 1.72 9.70
C GLY A 47 -17.77 0.33 9.07
N ALA A 48 -18.69 0.13 8.11
CA ALA A 48 -18.81 -1.13 7.38
C ALA A 48 -17.55 -1.45 6.56
N LEU A 49 -16.93 -0.45 5.94
CA LEU A 49 -15.67 -0.59 5.21
C LEU A 49 -14.50 -0.87 6.16
N ALA A 50 -14.43 -0.16 7.30
CA ALA A 50 -13.40 -0.32 8.31
C ALA A 50 -13.39 -1.71 8.97
N ALA A 51 -14.51 -2.44 8.94
CA ALA A 51 -14.57 -3.82 9.42
C ALA A 51 -13.85 -4.83 8.50
N ARG A 52 -13.66 -4.51 7.21
CA ARG A 52 -13.16 -5.48 6.20
C ARG A 52 -11.83 -5.07 5.57
N ILE A 53 -11.67 -3.78 5.26
CA ILE A 53 -10.48 -3.25 4.60
C ILE A 53 -9.19 -3.59 5.36
N PRO A 54 -9.09 -3.40 6.70
CA PRO A 54 -7.85 -3.68 7.43
C PRO A 54 -7.41 -5.14 7.30
N ARG A 55 -8.35 -6.09 7.36
CA ARG A 55 -8.02 -7.52 7.23
C ARG A 55 -7.54 -7.86 5.83
N LEU A 56 -8.20 -7.33 4.80
CA LEU A 56 -7.77 -7.49 3.41
C LEU A 56 -6.37 -6.89 3.19
N MET A 57 -6.11 -5.70 3.75
CA MET A 57 -4.82 -5.03 3.68
C MET A 57 -3.71 -5.77 4.41
N GLN A 58 -4.00 -6.30 5.59
CA GLN A 58 -3.04 -7.05 6.38
C GLN A 58 -2.64 -8.35 5.66
N VAL A 59 -3.60 -9.11 5.16
CA VAL A 59 -3.33 -10.37 4.45
C VAL A 59 -2.58 -10.11 3.15
N SER A 60 -3.06 -9.21 2.30
CA SER A 60 -2.41 -8.89 1.02
C SER A 60 -1.02 -8.28 1.23
N GLY A 61 -0.86 -7.36 2.18
CA GLY A 61 0.43 -6.75 2.50
C GLY A 61 1.44 -7.77 3.04
N LEU A 62 1.01 -8.69 3.90
CA LEU A 62 1.87 -9.77 4.38
C LEU A 62 2.33 -10.68 3.23
N LEU A 63 1.42 -11.03 2.32
CA LEU A 63 1.77 -11.82 1.13
C LEU A 63 2.76 -11.09 0.22
N VAL A 64 2.59 -9.78 0.01
CA VAL A 64 3.56 -8.97 -0.75
C VAL A 64 4.94 -9.06 -0.12
N ILE A 65 5.05 -8.87 1.20
CA ILE A 65 6.33 -8.92 1.91
C ILE A 65 6.97 -10.31 1.79
N ILE A 66 6.24 -11.36 2.18
CA ILE A 66 6.77 -12.73 2.20
C ILE A 66 7.20 -13.15 0.79
N LEU A 67 6.32 -13.00 -0.21
CA LEU A 67 6.63 -13.43 -1.57
C LEU A 67 7.73 -12.57 -2.21
N GLY A 68 7.79 -11.29 -1.86
CA GLY A 68 8.86 -10.39 -2.31
C GLY A 68 10.22 -10.82 -1.78
N LEU A 69 10.31 -11.15 -0.50
CA LEU A 69 11.52 -11.67 0.14
C LEU A 69 11.92 -13.02 -0.45
N VAL A 70 10.99 -13.96 -0.58
CA VAL A 70 11.24 -15.28 -1.19
C VAL A 70 11.77 -15.13 -2.62
N ARG A 71 11.18 -14.22 -3.41
CA ARG A 71 11.59 -13.96 -4.80
C ARG A 71 12.95 -13.28 -4.88
N GLY A 72 13.31 -12.42 -3.93
CA GLY A 72 14.59 -11.73 -3.92
C GLY A 72 15.75 -12.58 -3.39
N THR A 73 15.47 -13.50 -2.48
CA THR A 73 16.48 -14.28 -1.75
C THR A 73 16.54 -15.74 -2.24
N VAL A 74 15.61 -16.59 -1.78
CA VAL A 74 15.58 -18.04 -2.06
C VAL A 74 15.52 -18.33 -3.56
N LEU A 75 14.64 -17.63 -4.27
CA LEU A 75 14.44 -17.81 -5.71
C LEU A 75 15.19 -16.77 -6.56
N GLY A 76 15.90 -15.85 -5.90
CA GLY A 76 16.50 -14.67 -6.52
C GLY A 76 18.02 -14.62 -6.42
N PRO A 77 18.59 -13.44 -6.73
CA PRO A 77 20.04 -13.23 -6.77
C PRO A 77 20.67 -12.99 -5.39
N ILE A 78 19.89 -12.67 -4.35
CA ILE A 78 20.44 -12.37 -3.01
C ILE A 78 20.64 -13.66 -2.22
N ARG A 79 21.73 -14.38 -2.50
CA ARG A 79 22.07 -15.65 -1.84
C ARG A 79 23.24 -15.58 -0.87
N THR A 80 23.99 -14.48 -0.89
CA THR A 80 25.18 -14.26 -0.07
C THR A 80 25.16 -12.86 0.52
N TRP A 81 25.93 -12.64 1.59
CA TRP A 81 26.09 -11.32 2.21
C TRP A 81 26.69 -10.28 1.25
N SER A 82 27.60 -10.70 0.37
CA SER A 82 28.17 -9.81 -0.66
C SER A 82 27.13 -9.32 -1.67
N ALA A 83 26.07 -10.09 -1.91
CA ALA A 83 24.99 -9.70 -2.83
C ALA A 83 24.11 -8.55 -2.29
N LEU A 84 24.21 -8.21 -1.00
CA LEU A 84 23.43 -7.10 -0.40
C LEU A 84 23.83 -5.72 -0.94
N GLY A 85 25.06 -5.57 -1.44
CA GLY A 85 25.51 -4.34 -2.10
C GLY A 85 25.04 -4.22 -3.56
N SER A 86 24.40 -5.25 -4.12
CA SER A 86 23.95 -5.23 -5.51
C SER A 86 22.82 -4.22 -5.72
N ARG A 87 22.73 -3.68 -6.93
CA ARG A 87 21.62 -2.80 -7.33
C ARG A 87 20.26 -3.43 -7.05
N TYR A 88 20.13 -4.74 -7.29
CA TYR A 88 18.91 -5.48 -7.02
C TYR A 88 18.54 -5.44 -5.52
N ALA A 89 19.49 -5.79 -4.64
CA ALA A 89 19.27 -5.80 -3.21
C ALA A 89 18.93 -4.41 -2.65
N LEU A 90 19.59 -3.37 -3.16
CA LEU A 90 19.32 -1.98 -2.78
C LEU A 90 17.91 -1.54 -3.16
N LEU A 91 17.45 -1.85 -4.38
CA LEU A 91 16.09 -1.53 -4.83
C LEU A 91 15.03 -2.31 -4.05
N MET A 92 15.29 -3.60 -3.77
CA MET A 92 14.42 -4.42 -2.94
C MET A 92 14.32 -3.83 -1.52
N GLY A 93 15.47 -3.53 -0.90
CA GLY A 93 15.53 -2.93 0.43
C GLY A 93 14.82 -1.58 0.50
N LEU A 94 15.05 -0.70 -0.47
CA LEU A 94 14.34 0.57 -0.58
C LEU A 94 12.83 0.38 -0.69
N SER A 95 12.37 -0.56 -1.53
CA SER A 95 10.93 -0.83 -1.67
C SER A 95 10.30 -1.34 -0.37
N LEU A 96 11.01 -2.17 0.41
CA LEU A 96 10.56 -2.64 1.72
C LEU A 96 10.48 -1.49 2.72
N VAL A 97 11.51 -0.64 2.78
CA VAL A 97 11.51 0.56 3.64
C VAL A 97 10.33 1.48 3.30
N LEU A 98 10.10 1.77 2.02
CA LEU A 98 8.96 2.58 1.57
C LEU A 98 7.62 1.92 1.92
N MET A 99 7.51 0.60 1.79
CA MET A 99 6.31 -0.13 2.17
C MET A 99 6.01 0.00 3.67
N PHE A 100 7.00 -0.23 4.53
CA PHE A 100 6.84 -0.08 5.98
C PHE A 100 6.56 1.37 6.37
N ALA A 101 7.22 2.33 5.74
CA ALA A 101 6.94 3.75 5.93
C ALA A 101 5.49 4.09 5.57
N LEU A 102 4.96 3.54 4.47
CA LEU A 102 3.57 3.74 4.06
C LEU A 102 2.57 3.08 5.02
N ILE A 103 2.87 1.87 5.51
CA ILE A 103 2.05 1.19 6.52
C ILE A 103 2.00 2.03 7.81
N GLY A 104 3.15 2.46 8.32
CA GLY A 104 3.25 3.28 9.52
C GLY A 104 2.57 4.64 9.35
N TYR A 105 2.74 5.27 8.19
CA TYR A 105 2.04 6.50 7.82
C TYR A 105 0.52 6.31 7.83
N GLY A 106 0.01 5.22 7.23
CA GLY A 106 -1.41 4.90 7.21
C GLY A 106 -1.98 4.64 8.61
N GLN A 107 -1.27 3.89 9.45
CA GLN A 107 -1.68 3.65 10.84
C GLN A 107 -1.73 4.93 11.68
N ARG A 108 -0.78 5.84 11.47
CA ARG A 108 -0.72 7.11 12.22
C ARG A 108 -1.73 8.14 11.71
N THR A 109 -1.91 8.25 10.40
CA THR A 109 -2.74 9.32 9.80
C THR A 109 -4.17 8.91 9.53
N GLY A 110 -4.45 7.62 9.33
CA GLY A 110 -5.77 7.10 9.02
C GLY A 110 -6.83 7.51 10.03
N PRO A 111 -6.69 7.15 11.33
CA PRO A 111 -7.67 7.51 12.36
C PRO A 111 -7.92 9.01 12.46
N THR A 112 -6.84 9.81 12.43
CA THR A 112 -6.93 11.27 12.48
C THR A 112 -7.63 11.84 11.26
N LEU A 113 -7.34 11.32 10.07
CA LEU A 113 -7.98 11.75 8.83
C LEU A 113 -9.47 11.43 8.87
N MET A 114 -9.86 10.22 9.29
CA MET A 114 -11.26 9.80 9.40
C MET A 114 -12.06 10.73 10.33
N ALA A 115 -11.50 11.01 11.50
CA ALA A 115 -12.12 11.88 12.50
C ALA A 115 -12.19 13.35 12.04
N ALA A 116 -11.32 13.74 11.12
CA ALA A 116 -11.19 15.12 10.65
C ALA A 116 -12.05 15.44 9.40
N ILE A 117 -12.75 14.47 8.80
CA ILE A 117 -13.54 14.72 7.57
C ILE A 117 -14.81 15.52 7.90
N TRP A 118 -15.55 15.14 8.95
CA TRP A 118 -16.84 15.75 9.28
C TRP A 118 -16.83 16.48 10.61
N ASP A 119 -17.59 17.58 10.67
CA ASP A 119 -18.00 18.28 11.88
C ASP A 119 -19.53 18.31 11.93
N GLY A 120 -20.11 17.48 12.81
CA GLY A 120 -21.52 17.13 12.76
C GLY A 120 -21.91 16.52 11.39
N GLU A 121 -22.87 17.16 10.72
CA GLU A 121 -23.34 16.78 9.38
C GLU A 121 -22.51 17.38 8.24
N ALA A 122 -21.75 18.44 8.49
CA ALA A 122 -21.00 19.16 7.47
C ALA A 122 -19.57 18.61 7.32
N VAL A 123 -18.98 18.80 6.15
CA VAL A 123 -17.54 18.53 5.95
C VAL A 123 -16.72 19.65 6.57
N ARG A 124 -15.71 19.27 7.36
CA ARG A 124 -14.89 20.21 8.11
C ARG A 124 -14.03 21.07 7.16
N PRO A 125 -13.87 22.38 7.42
CA PRO A 125 -12.93 23.21 6.68
C PRO A 125 -11.53 22.58 6.67
N GLY A 126 -10.94 22.44 5.48
CA GLY A 126 -9.62 21.85 5.29
C GLY A 126 -9.58 20.31 5.15
N ALA A 127 -10.70 19.60 5.29
CA ALA A 127 -10.77 18.15 5.08
C ALA A 127 -10.27 17.76 3.69
N HIS A 128 -10.72 18.45 2.64
CA HIS A 128 -10.25 18.21 1.26
C HIS A 128 -8.74 18.41 1.08
N ALA A 129 -8.16 19.41 1.75
CA ALA A 129 -6.72 19.65 1.69
C ALA A 129 -5.95 18.51 2.39
N ALA A 130 -6.44 18.03 3.53
CA ALA A 130 -5.85 16.90 4.24
C ALA A 130 -5.95 15.60 3.41
N MET A 131 -7.12 15.32 2.82
CA MET A 131 -7.34 14.17 1.94
C MET A 131 -6.43 14.22 0.71
N ARG A 132 -6.29 15.40 0.08
CA ARG A 132 -5.39 15.57 -1.06
C ARG A 132 -3.93 15.32 -0.68
N ARG A 133 -3.47 15.85 0.46
CA ARG A 133 -2.11 15.58 0.97
C ARG A 133 -1.90 14.09 1.21
N HIS A 134 -2.87 13.42 1.85
CA HIS A 134 -2.82 11.98 2.08
C HIS A 134 -2.74 11.22 0.76
N ALA A 135 -3.60 11.54 -0.22
CA ALA A 135 -3.58 10.92 -1.53
C ALA A 135 -2.24 11.11 -2.25
N VAL A 136 -1.68 12.32 -2.24
CA VAL A 136 -0.36 12.59 -2.86
C VAL A 136 0.74 11.75 -2.20
N VAL A 137 0.79 11.70 -0.86
CA VAL A 137 1.80 10.90 -0.15
C VAL A 137 1.66 9.40 -0.47
N VAL A 138 0.44 8.88 -0.43
CA VAL A 138 0.16 7.47 -0.76
C VAL A 138 0.57 7.17 -2.19
N LEU A 139 0.08 7.94 -3.17
CA LEU A 139 0.33 7.70 -4.59
C LEU A 139 1.80 7.88 -4.97
N ALA A 140 2.48 8.89 -4.44
CA ALA A 140 3.91 9.08 -4.67
C ALA A 140 4.71 7.90 -4.12
N THR A 141 4.39 7.44 -2.91
CA THR A 141 5.07 6.29 -2.30
C THR A 141 4.81 5.01 -3.07
N LEU A 142 3.57 4.77 -3.49
CA LEU A 142 3.21 3.63 -4.34
C LEU A 142 3.93 3.67 -5.68
N ALA A 143 3.99 4.84 -6.33
CA ALA A 143 4.72 5.02 -7.58
C ALA A 143 6.22 4.73 -7.42
N LEU A 144 6.84 5.16 -6.32
CA LEU A 144 8.24 4.83 -6.01
C LEU A 144 8.44 3.33 -5.79
N ILE A 145 7.57 2.67 -5.02
CA ILE A 145 7.61 1.21 -4.81
C ILE A 145 7.49 0.48 -6.15
N THR A 146 6.51 0.83 -6.99
CA THR A 146 6.35 0.26 -8.33
C THR A 146 7.56 0.54 -9.22
N GLY A 147 8.14 1.74 -9.14
CA GLY A 147 9.37 2.10 -9.84
C GLY A 147 10.53 1.18 -9.46
N CYS A 148 10.73 0.92 -8.15
CA CYS A 148 11.71 -0.06 -7.69
C CYS A 148 11.44 -1.46 -8.25
N MET A 149 10.18 -1.90 -8.24
CA MET A 149 9.78 -3.20 -8.77
C MET A 149 10.09 -3.36 -10.26
N VAL A 150 9.75 -2.35 -11.07
CA VAL A 150 10.02 -2.34 -12.51
C VAL A 150 11.53 -2.29 -12.77
N ALA A 151 12.26 -1.48 -12.00
CA ALA A 151 13.71 -1.35 -12.14
C ALA A 151 14.48 -2.63 -11.81
N MET A 152 13.98 -3.45 -10.88
CA MET A 152 14.57 -4.76 -10.56
C MET A 152 14.42 -5.78 -11.69
N ARG A 153 13.51 -5.55 -12.66
CA ARG A 153 13.18 -6.44 -13.78
C ARG A 153 12.81 -7.86 -13.31
N PHE A 154 12.37 -8.71 -14.23
CA PHE A 154 12.25 -10.15 -13.95
C PHE A 154 13.65 -10.75 -13.79
N GLY A 155 14.11 -10.92 -12.55
CA GLY A 155 15.17 -11.86 -12.17
C GLY A 155 16.40 -11.90 -13.09
N VAL A 156 17.02 -10.75 -13.35
CA VAL A 156 18.43 -10.72 -13.81
C VAL A 156 19.35 -10.78 -12.59
#